data_AF-A0A436RW80-F1
#
_entry.id   AF-A0A436RW80-F1
#
_cell.length_a   1.000
_cell.length_b   1.000
_cell.length_c   1.000
_cell.angle_alpha   90.00
_cell.angle_beta   90.00
_cell.angle_gamma   90.00
#
_symmetry.space_group_name_H-M   'P 1'
#
loop_
_entity.id
_entity.type
_entity.pdbx_description
1 polymer ?
#
loop_
_entity_poly.entity_id
_entity_poly.type
_entity_poly.pdbx_seq_one_letter_code
_entity_poly.pdbx_strand_id
1 'polypeptide(L)'
;MDSSPEQPSQDHAPIDRMARLRPPRQWLVLLVFSLPFAGALELAALPAALLIGPMLAAILAGTNGATVRVPRPLFASAQAIVGCLVANSIAADIFPAFYKEWPLFLGVVVATVAASSLLGWLISRWRILPGTTAVWGSSPGAATAMVLMAGAFGADQRLVAFMQYLRVIFVSMTAALVARMWVDTSGVEVPPIVWFPPIDALAFAATIGIAIVGGLAGKLVRLPSPFFLGTFIFGAVIHLGLGVPMQLPPWLLAISYAMVGWSIGLNFTRPIDQPT
;
A
#
# COMPACT_ATOMS: atom_id res chain seq x y z
N MET A 1 25.72 -54.40 -25.69
CA MET A 1 25.86 -53.53 -26.87
C MET A 1 24.47 -53.35 -27.46
N ASP A 2 23.84 -52.18 -27.48
CA ASP A 2 24.27 -50.80 -27.21
C ASP A 2 22.98 -49.99 -26.96
N SER A 3 22.79 -49.47 -25.75
CA SER A 3 22.96 -48.04 -25.42
C SER A 3 21.97 -47.11 -26.14
N SER A 4 20.75 -47.02 -25.59
CA SER A 4 19.96 -45.79 -25.71
C SER A 4 20.26 -44.92 -24.47
N PRO A 5 20.61 -43.63 -24.63
CA PRO A 5 21.15 -42.83 -23.54
C PRO A 5 20.08 -42.55 -22.47
N GLU A 6 20.49 -42.66 -21.21
CA GLU A 6 19.81 -42.02 -20.09
C GLU A 6 19.51 -40.56 -20.46
N GLN A 7 18.23 -40.22 -20.55
CA GLN A 7 17.83 -38.81 -20.50
C GLN A 7 18.23 -38.31 -19.12
N PRO A 8 19.09 -37.29 -19.01
CA PRO A 8 19.36 -36.70 -17.71
C PRO A 8 18.03 -36.16 -17.20
N SER A 9 17.61 -36.62 -16.03
CA SER A 9 16.59 -35.96 -15.23
C SER A 9 17.02 -34.50 -15.11
N GLN A 10 16.44 -33.65 -15.96
CA GLN A 10 16.65 -32.22 -15.90
C GLN A 10 16.01 -31.78 -14.59
N ASP A 11 16.86 -31.73 -13.58
CA ASP A 11 16.66 -31.11 -12.28
C ASP A 11 16.27 -29.65 -12.58
N HIS A 12 14.98 -29.43 -12.83
CA HIS A 12 14.38 -28.11 -12.82
C HIS A 12 14.39 -27.68 -11.37
N ALA A 13 15.56 -27.36 -10.82
CA ALA A 13 15.70 -26.67 -9.56
C ALA A 13 14.99 -25.33 -9.74
N PRO A 14 13.75 -25.15 -9.24
CA PRO A 14 13.11 -23.86 -9.40
C PRO A 14 13.92 -22.91 -8.54
N ILE A 15 14.16 -21.71 -9.09
CA ILE A 15 15.00 -20.67 -8.54
C ILE A 15 14.37 -20.13 -7.25
N ASP A 16 14.48 -20.90 -6.17
CA ASP A 16 14.05 -20.56 -4.81
C ASP A 16 15.25 -19.97 -4.05
N ARG A 17 15.98 -19.06 -4.71
CA ARG A 17 17.22 -18.48 -4.19
C ARG A 17 17.00 -17.76 -2.86
N MET A 18 15.82 -17.14 -2.65
CA MET A 18 15.52 -16.48 -1.38
C MET A 18 14.93 -17.41 -0.32
N ALA A 19 14.18 -18.45 -0.71
CA ALA A 19 13.62 -19.43 0.23
C ALA A 19 14.72 -20.17 1.03
N ARG A 20 15.92 -20.31 0.44
CA ARG A 20 17.11 -20.89 1.09
C ARG A 20 17.83 -19.95 2.06
N LEU A 21 17.53 -18.64 2.03
CA LEU A 21 18.15 -17.66 2.91
C LEU A 21 17.42 -17.57 4.25
N ARG A 22 18.20 -17.45 5.34
CA ARG A 22 17.64 -17.20 6.67
C ARG A 22 16.81 -15.89 6.69
N PRO A 23 15.72 -15.81 7.46
CA PRO A 23 14.87 -14.63 7.57
C PRO A 23 15.60 -13.28 7.75
N PRO A 24 16.65 -13.13 8.58
CA PRO A 24 17.36 -11.85 8.72
C PRO A 24 18.09 -11.42 7.43
N ARG A 25 18.55 -12.38 6.61
CA ARG A 25 19.18 -12.06 5.32
C ARG A 25 18.17 -11.59 4.30
N GLN A 26 16.95 -12.13 4.31
CA GLN A 26 15.87 -11.65 3.45
C GLN A 26 15.47 -10.20 3.81
N TRP A 27 15.41 -9.86 5.10
CA TRP A 27 15.22 -8.46 5.55
C TRP A 27 16.35 -7.54 5.13
N LEU A 28 17.60 -8.00 5.21
CA LEU A 28 18.75 -7.22 4.75
C LEU A 28 18.70 -6.98 3.24
N VAL A 29 18.34 -7.99 2.45
CA VAL A 29 18.09 -7.82 1.01
C VAL A 29 16.99 -6.80 0.76
N LEU A 30 15.85 -6.88 1.46
CA LEU A 30 14.78 -5.90 1.33
C LEU A 30 15.28 -4.48 1.61
N LEU A 31 15.99 -4.25 2.70
CA LEU A 31 16.55 -2.94 3.05
C LEU A 31 17.55 -2.44 2.00
N VAL A 32 18.50 -3.29 1.60
CA VAL A 32 19.57 -2.95 0.65
C VAL A 32 19.02 -2.63 -0.73
N PHE A 33 17.94 -3.28 -1.18
CA PHE A 33 17.30 -2.95 -2.46
C PHE A 33 16.32 -1.77 -2.33
N SER A 34 15.67 -1.59 -1.17
CA SER A 34 14.73 -0.48 -0.97
C SER A 34 15.41 0.89 -1.00
N LEU A 35 16.60 1.02 -0.43
CA LEU A 35 17.37 2.27 -0.39
C LEU A 35 17.71 2.82 -1.79
N PRO A 36 18.30 2.06 -2.74
CA PRO A 36 18.61 2.57 -4.07
C PRO A 36 17.34 2.82 -4.90
N PHE A 37 16.28 2.01 -4.76
CA PHE A 37 15.02 2.31 -5.43
C PHE A 37 14.38 3.60 -4.90
N ALA A 38 14.33 3.78 -3.58
CA ALA A 38 13.81 5.00 -2.97
C ALA A 38 14.66 6.22 -3.35
N GLY A 39 15.99 6.13 -3.28
CA GLY A 39 16.90 7.20 -3.66
C GLY A 39 16.81 7.57 -5.13
N ALA A 40 16.70 6.60 -6.04
CA ALA A 40 16.49 6.87 -7.47
C ALA A 40 15.16 7.58 -7.75
N LEU A 41 14.09 7.20 -7.04
CA LEU A 41 12.78 7.84 -7.15
C LEU A 41 12.74 9.23 -6.50
N GLU A 42 13.50 9.44 -5.43
CA GLU A 42 13.67 10.73 -4.76
C GLU A 42 14.46 11.71 -5.64
N LEU A 43 15.52 11.23 -6.32
CA LEU A 43 16.22 11.99 -7.36
C LEU A 43 15.30 12.34 -8.54
N ALA A 44 14.30 11.50 -8.84
CA ALA A 44 13.27 11.78 -9.83
C ALA A 44 12.14 12.72 -9.31
N ALA A 45 12.25 13.21 -8.07
CA ALA A 45 11.29 14.05 -7.38
C ALA A 45 9.86 13.48 -7.36
N LEU A 46 9.74 12.16 -7.17
CA LEU A 46 8.43 11.51 -7.10
C LEU A 46 7.84 11.61 -5.69
N PRO A 47 6.61 12.15 -5.52
CA PRO A 47 6.00 12.45 -4.21
C PRO A 47 5.69 11.22 -3.33
N ALA A 48 5.94 10.00 -3.82
CA ALA A 48 5.74 8.74 -3.09
C ALA A 48 6.97 7.80 -3.14
N ALA A 49 8.17 8.34 -3.37
CA ALA A 49 9.41 7.56 -3.50
C ALA A 49 9.64 6.58 -2.32
N LEU A 50 9.40 7.04 -1.09
CA LEU A 50 9.58 6.27 0.15
C LEU A 50 8.56 5.13 0.33
N LEU A 51 7.47 5.11 -0.43
CA LEU A 51 6.50 4.00 -0.47
C LEU A 51 6.78 3.09 -1.66
N ILE A 52 6.95 3.68 -2.85
CA ILE A 52 7.10 2.94 -4.12
C ILE A 52 8.41 2.17 -4.15
N GLY A 53 9.52 2.75 -3.69
CA GLY A 53 10.83 2.09 -3.70
C GLY A 53 10.83 0.78 -2.89
N PRO A 54 10.41 0.80 -1.61
CA PRO A 54 10.25 -0.39 -0.79
C PRO A 54 9.24 -1.40 -1.37
N MET A 55 8.15 -0.92 -1.99
CA MET A 55 7.18 -1.79 -2.66
C MET A 55 7.80 -2.56 -3.82
N LEU A 56 8.56 -1.90 -4.70
CA LEU A 56 9.26 -2.55 -5.82
C LEU A 56 10.30 -3.56 -5.34
N ALA A 57 11.10 -3.20 -4.32
CA ALA A 57 12.06 -4.12 -3.71
C ALA A 57 11.37 -5.37 -3.13
N ALA A 58 10.22 -5.18 -2.47
CA ALA A 58 9.43 -6.27 -1.93
C ALA A 58 8.76 -7.15 -2.99
N ILE A 59 8.32 -6.59 -4.12
CA ILE A 59 7.80 -7.37 -5.26
C ILE A 59 8.92 -8.24 -5.85
N LEU A 60 10.11 -7.69 -6.05
CA LEU A 60 11.27 -8.45 -6.54
C LEU A 60 11.67 -9.55 -5.56
N ALA A 61 11.60 -9.29 -4.26
CA ALA A 61 11.88 -10.30 -3.24
C ALA A 61 10.79 -11.40 -3.20
N GLY A 62 9.52 -11.01 -3.16
CA GLY A 62 8.37 -11.93 -3.10
C GLY A 62 8.30 -12.83 -4.32
N THR A 63 8.50 -12.28 -5.52
CA THR A 63 8.54 -13.06 -6.77
C THR A 63 9.76 -13.98 -6.86
N ASN A 64 10.82 -13.75 -6.08
CA ASN A 64 11.99 -14.64 -5.95
C ASN A 64 11.89 -15.62 -4.76
N GLY A 65 10.70 -15.80 -4.18
CA GLY A 65 10.44 -16.78 -3.13
C GLY A 65 10.74 -16.30 -1.70
N ALA A 66 10.73 -14.98 -1.45
CA ALA A 66 10.89 -14.48 -0.09
C ALA A 66 9.77 -14.98 0.84
N THR A 67 10.17 -15.46 2.02
CA THR A 67 9.28 -16.00 3.04
C THR A 67 9.08 -15.04 4.23
N VAL A 68 9.69 -13.86 4.17
CA VAL A 68 9.50 -12.79 5.13
C VAL A 68 8.18 -12.06 4.88
N ARG A 69 7.51 -11.68 5.98
CA ARG A 69 6.29 -10.88 5.98
C ARG A 69 6.39 -9.82 7.06
N VAL A 70 5.83 -8.64 6.80
CA VAL A 70 5.77 -7.57 7.80
C VAL A 70 4.80 -8.04 8.91
N PRO A 71 5.23 -8.03 10.19
CA PRO A 71 4.35 -8.47 11.27
C PRO A 71 3.15 -7.52 11.40
N ARG A 72 1.97 -8.08 11.68
CA ARG A 72 0.70 -7.33 11.82
C ARG A 72 0.77 -6.10 12.72
N PRO A 73 1.37 -6.12 13.92
CA PRO A 73 1.46 -4.92 14.76
C PRO A 73 2.30 -3.82 14.11
N LEU A 74 3.38 -4.19 13.42
CA LEU A 74 4.24 -3.24 12.71
C LEU A 74 3.48 -2.55 11.56
N PHE A 75 2.76 -3.33 10.75
CA PHE A 75 1.92 -2.77 9.70
C PHE A 75 0.80 -1.89 10.26
N ALA A 76 0.17 -2.30 11.37
CA ALA A 76 -0.84 -1.50 12.07
C ALA A 76 -0.29 -0.17 12.59
N SER A 77 0.91 -0.17 13.18
CA SER A 77 1.59 1.05 13.62
C SER A 77 1.90 1.98 12.44
N ALA A 78 2.40 1.44 11.33
CA ALA A 78 2.64 2.24 10.12
C ALA A 78 1.35 2.87 9.57
N GLN A 79 0.25 2.11 9.51
CA GLN A 79 -1.06 2.64 9.12
C GLN A 79 -1.56 3.73 10.07
N ALA A 80 -1.34 3.57 11.38
CA ALA A 80 -1.73 4.54 12.39
C ALA A 80 -0.99 5.87 12.22
N ILE A 81 0.34 5.83 12.00
CA ILE A 81 1.17 7.01 11.75
C ILE A 81 0.78 7.70 10.45
N VAL A 82 0.57 6.95 9.36
CA VAL A 82 0.12 7.54 8.09
C VAL A 82 -1.27 8.17 8.26
N GLY A 83 -2.17 7.58 9.05
CA GLY A 83 -3.46 8.19 9.39
C GLY A 83 -3.31 9.51 10.16
N CYS A 84 -2.35 9.61 11.09
CA CYS A 84 -2.03 10.87 11.79
C CYS A 84 -1.49 11.93 10.83
N LEU A 85 -0.67 11.53 9.84
CA LEU A 85 -0.20 12.43 8.79
C LEU A 85 -1.36 13.02 8.00
N VAL A 86 -2.27 12.18 7.51
CA VAL A 86 -3.44 12.67 6.75
C VAL A 86 -4.33 13.56 7.62
N ALA A 87 -4.51 13.22 8.89
CA ALA A 87 -5.25 14.05 9.84
C ALA A 87 -4.59 15.43 10.03
N ASN A 88 -3.27 15.50 10.13
CA ASN A 88 -2.51 16.73 10.30
C ASN A 88 -2.50 17.61 9.03
N SER A 89 -2.82 17.02 7.87
CA SER A 89 -2.97 17.76 6.62
C SER A 89 -4.37 18.39 6.44
N ILE A 90 -5.33 18.10 7.32
CA ILE A 90 -6.65 18.74 7.26
C ILE A 90 -6.58 20.09 7.99
N ALA A 91 -6.86 21.16 7.24
CA ALA A 91 -7.00 22.49 7.78
C ALA A 91 -8.48 22.94 7.78
N ALA A 92 -8.86 23.78 8.75
CA ALA A 92 -10.25 24.20 8.97
C ALA A 92 -10.84 25.05 7.82
N ASP A 93 -9.96 25.70 7.06
CA ASP A 93 -10.25 26.50 5.86
C ASP A 93 -10.67 25.66 4.65
N ILE A 94 -10.43 24.35 4.65
CA ILE A 94 -10.90 23.43 3.61
C ILE A 94 -12.42 23.24 3.68
N PHE A 95 -13.04 23.33 4.87
CA PHE A 95 -14.46 23.03 5.06
C PHE A 95 -15.40 23.95 4.25
N PRO A 96 -15.22 25.29 4.21
CA PRO A 96 -16.01 26.16 3.34
C PRO A 96 -15.91 25.82 1.86
N ALA A 97 -14.71 25.50 1.36
CA ALA A 97 -14.51 25.05 -0.01
C ALA A 97 -15.23 23.71 -0.27
N PHE A 98 -15.14 22.79 0.69
CA PHE A 98 -15.83 21.50 0.63
C PHE A 98 -17.35 21.64 0.62
N TYR A 99 -17.90 22.55 1.43
CA TYR A 99 -19.33 22.83 1.48
C TYR A 99 -19.84 23.52 0.20
N LYS A 100 -19.00 24.30 -0.48
CA LYS A 100 -19.39 24.94 -1.75
C LYS A 100 -19.33 23.95 -2.91
N GLU A 101 -18.30 23.12 -2.97
CA GLU A 101 -17.99 22.23 -4.10
C GLU A 101 -18.42 20.76 -3.85
N TRP A 102 -19.22 20.48 -2.81
CA TRP A 102 -19.66 19.11 -2.49
C TRP A 102 -20.32 18.36 -3.66
N PRO A 103 -21.12 18.99 -4.56
CA PRO A 103 -21.69 18.28 -5.69
C PRO A 103 -20.62 17.86 -6.71
N LEU A 104 -19.56 18.67 -6.86
CA LEU A 104 -18.43 18.35 -7.72
C LEU A 104 -17.64 17.18 -7.14
N PHE A 105 -17.34 17.19 -5.83
CA PHE A 105 -16.69 16.05 -5.17
C PHE A 105 -17.51 14.77 -5.28
N LEU A 106 -18.82 14.86 -5.02
CA LEU A 106 -19.73 13.71 -5.17
C LEU A 106 -19.77 13.23 -6.61
N GLY A 107 -19.84 14.15 -7.57
CA GLY A 107 -19.82 13.85 -9.01
C GLY A 107 -18.54 13.11 -9.42
N VAL A 108 -17.37 13.57 -8.95
CA VAL A 108 -16.08 12.91 -9.21
C VAL A 108 -16.02 11.52 -8.59
N VAL A 109 -16.49 11.36 -7.35
CA VAL A 109 -16.53 10.04 -6.68
C VAL A 109 -17.44 9.09 -7.44
N VAL A 110 -18.66 9.51 -7.77
CA VAL A 110 -19.62 8.70 -8.53
C VAL A 110 -19.08 8.36 -9.91
N ALA A 111 -18.49 9.34 -10.63
CA ALA A 111 -17.88 9.11 -11.93
C ALA A 111 -16.71 8.13 -11.86
N THR A 112 -15.87 8.22 -10.83
CA THR A 112 -14.73 7.31 -10.64
C THR A 112 -15.20 5.89 -10.33
N VAL A 113 -16.22 5.74 -9.48
CA VAL A 113 -16.83 4.43 -9.16
C VAL A 113 -17.52 3.86 -10.40
N ALA A 114 -18.27 4.66 -11.15
CA ALA A 114 -18.94 4.25 -12.38
C ALA A 114 -17.93 3.83 -13.45
N ALA A 115 -16.89 4.62 -13.69
CA ALA A 115 -15.83 4.30 -14.64
C ALA A 115 -15.09 3.01 -14.27
N SER A 116 -14.74 2.85 -12.98
CA SER A 116 -14.09 1.63 -12.48
C SER A 116 -14.99 0.40 -12.66
N SER A 117 -16.28 0.53 -12.36
CA SER A 117 -17.28 -0.54 -12.49
C SER A 117 -17.53 -0.90 -13.96
N LEU A 118 -17.63 0.10 -14.84
CA LEU A 118 -17.81 -0.07 -16.28
C LEU A 118 -16.62 -0.79 -16.89
N LEU A 119 -15.39 -0.42 -16.51
CA LEU A 119 -14.18 -1.06 -17.00
C LEU A 119 -14.12 -2.53 -16.56
N GLY A 120 -14.49 -2.81 -15.30
CA GLY A 120 -14.62 -4.17 -14.79
C GLY A 120 -15.66 -5.01 -15.55
N TRP A 121 -16.82 -4.43 -15.83
CA TRP A 121 -17.86 -5.06 -16.64
C TRP A 121 -17.39 -5.34 -18.07
N LEU A 122 -16.66 -4.42 -18.70
CA LEU A 122 -16.17 -4.55 -20.06
C LEU A 122 -15.13 -5.69 -20.19
N ILE A 123 -14.20 -5.78 -19.23
CA ILE A 123 -13.24 -6.89 -19.14
C ILE A 123 -13.96 -8.23 -19.00
N SER A 124 -15.02 -8.29 -18.18
CA SER A 124 -15.86 -9.49 -18.07
C SER A 124 -16.59 -9.82 -19.37
N ARG A 125 -17.08 -8.81 -20.10
CA ARG A 125 -17.83 -9.01 -21.35
C ARG A 125 -16.95 -9.52 -22.48
N TRP A 126 -15.68 -9.10 -22.50
CA TRP A 126 -14.69 -9.49 -23.52
C TRP A 126 -14.01 -10.85 -23.25
N ARG A 127 -14.40 -11.58 -22.20
CA ARG A 127 -13.91 -12.94 -21.88
C ARG A 127 -12.38 -13.08 -21.79
N ILE A 128 -11.67 -12.02 -21.40
CA ILE A 128 -10.22 -12.07 -21.17
C ILE A 128 -9.88 -12.95 -19.96
N LEU A 129 -10.84 -13.12 -19.03
CA LEU A 129 -10.75 -13.91 -17.80
C LEU A 129 -12.08 -14.65 -17.54
N PRO A 130 -12.11 -15.71 -16.70
CA PRO A 130 -13.36 -16.34 -16.24
C PRO A 130 -14.30 -15.27 -15.65
N GLY A 131 -15.56 -15.24 -16.11
CA GLY A 131 -16.44 -14.08 -15.90
C GLY A 131 -16.61 -13.66 -14.43
N THR A 132 -16.72 -14.64 -13.51
CA THR A 132 -16.84 -14.35 -12.08
C THR A 132 -15.55 -13.76 -11.50
N THR A 133 -14.38 -14.28 -11.89
CA THR A 133 -13.07 -13.74 -11.49
C THR A 133 -12.85 -12.30 -11.96
N ALA A 134 -13.24 -11.99 -13.20
CA ALA A 134 -13.11 -10.64 -13.76
C ALA A 134 -13.94 -9.61 -12.98
N VAL A 135 -15.18 -9.95 -12.64
CA VAL A 135 -16.09 -9.07 -11.88
C VAL A 135 -15.59 -8.84 -10.45
N TRP A 136 -15.21 -9.91 -9.74
CA TRP A 136 -14.72 -9.81 -8.36
C TRP A 136 -13.32 -9.17 -8.26
N GLY A 137 -12.47 -9.38 -9.27
CA GLY A 137 -11.12 -8.80 -9.34
C GLY A 137 -11.10 -7.31 -9.70
N SER A 138 -12.11 -6.82 -10.42
CA SER A 138 -12.22 -5.41 -10.83
C SER A 138 -13.08 -4.56 -9.90
N SER A 139 -13.95 -5.18 -9.11
CA SER A 139 -14.85 -4.48 -8.20
C SER A 139 -14.09 -3.71 -7.11
N PRO A 140 -14.42 -2.43 -6.86
CA PRO A 140 -13.85 -1.68 -5.76
C PRO A 140 -14.37 -2.22 -4.42
N GLY A 141 -13.47 -2.52 -3.48
CA GLY A 141 -13.87 -3.02 -2.17
C GLY A 141 -12.70 -3.46 -1.29
N ALA A 142 -13.01 -3.91 -0.09
CA ALA A 142 -12.03 -4.48 0.83
C ALA A 142 -11.48 -5.79 0.25
N ALA A 143 -10.18 -5.83 0.01
CA ALA A 143 -9.53 -6.89 -0.74
C ALA A 143 -9.89 -8.30 -0.24
N THR A 144 -9.76 -8.50 1.07
CA THR A 144 -10.08 -9.76 1.76
C THR A 144 -11.52 -10.20 1.55
N ALA A 145 -12.50 -9.29 1.64
CA ALA A 145 -13.90 -9.63 1.45
C ALA A 145 -14.18 -10.04 -0.01
N MET A 146 -13.60 -9.32 -0.96
CA MET A 146 -13.76 -9.60 -2.38
C MET A 146 -13.13 -10.94 -2.80
N VAL A 147 -11.97 -11.30 -2.24
CA VAL A 147 -11.34 -12.61 -2.45
C VAL A 147 -12.18 -13.75 -1.86
N LEU A 148 -12.70 -13.57 -0.64
CA LEU A 148 -13.57 -14.56 0.00
C LEU A 148 -14.88 -14.77 -0.79
N MET A 149 -15.48 -13.68 -1.28
CA MET A 149 -16.67 -13.75 -2.12
C MET A 149 -16.39 -14.40 -3.46
N ALA A 150 -15.27 -14.05 -4.12
CA ALA A 150 -14.84 -14.75 -5.33
C ALA A 150 -14.83 -16.28 -5.14
N GLY A 151 -14.25 -16.74 -4.03
CA GLY A 151 -14.25 -18.15 -3.65
C GLY A 151 -15.64 -18.77 -3.49
N ALA A 152 -16.54 -18.07 -2.79
CA ALA A 152 -17.92 -18.53 -2.60
C ALA A 152 -18.70 -18.66 -3.93
N PHE A 153 -18.32 -17.88 -4.94
CA PHE A 153 -18.90 -17.91 -6.30
C PHE A 153 -18.05 -18.72 -7.31
N GLY A 154 -17.14 -19.58 -6.84
CA GLY A 154 -16.36 -20.49 -7.69
C GLY A 154 -15.29 -19.82 -8.56
N ALA A 155 -14.96 -18.55 -8.30
CA ALA A 155 -13.86 -17.85 -8.94
C ALA A 155 -12.52 -18.21 -8.30
N ASP A 156 -11.44 -18.08 -9.08
CA ASP A 156 -10.09 -18.27 -8.58
C ASP A 156 -9.72 -17.14 -7.61
N GLN A 157 -9.77 -17.45 -6.31
CA GLN A 157 -9.42 -16.54 -5.22
C GLN A 157 -8.02 -15.94 -5.39
N ARG A 158 -7.07 -16.72 -5.94
CA ARG A 158 -5.67 -16.29 -6.10
C ARG A 158 -5.58 -15.26 -7.20
N LEU A 159 -6.26 -15.49 -8.32
CA LEU A 159 -6.30 -14.53 -9.42
C LEU A 159 -7.01 -13.23 -9.01
N VAL A 160 -8.10 -13.31 -8.26
CA VAL A 160 -8.77 -12.12 -7.69
C VAL A 160 -7.85 -11.35 -6.74
N ALA A 161 -7.14 -12.04 -5.86
CA ALA A 161 -6.18 -11.41 -4.94
C ALA A 161 -5.04 -10.72 -5.72
N PHE A 162 -4.50 -11.39 -6.74
CA PHE A 162 -3.48 -10.83 -7.60
C PHE A 162 -3.96 -9.56 -8.32
N MET A 163 -5.17 -9.58 -8.90
CA MET A 163 -5.76 -8.41 -9.55
C MET A 163 -5.92 -7.22 -8.59
N GLN A 164 -6.35 -7.47 -7.35
CA GLN A 164 -6.51 -6.42 -6.35
C GLN A 164 -5.18 -5.82 -5.91
N TYR A 165 -4.14 -6.63 -5.72
CA TYR A 165 -2.81 -6.12 -5.40
C TYR A 165 -2.20 -5.37 -6.58
N LEU A 166 -2.36 -5.89 -7.80
CA LEU A 166 -1.88 -5.25 -9.01
C LEU A 166 -2.52 -3.87 -9.22
N ARG A 167 -3.82 -3.76 -8.92
CA ARG A 167 -4.53 -2.47 -8.91
C ARG A 167 -3.90 -1.49 -7.92
N VAL A 168 -3.60 -1.91 -6.69
CA VAL A 168 -2.98 -1.03 -5.68
C VAL A 168 -1.65 -0.47 -6.20
N ILE A 169 -0.86 -1.30 -6.87
CA ILE A 169 0.39 -0.85 -7.51
C ILE A 169 0.12 0.17 -8.62
N PHE A 170 -0.73 -0.16 -9.61
CA PHE A 170 -0.98 0.77 -10.71
C PHE A 170 -1.59 2.08 -10.24
N VAL A 171 -2.61 2.05 -9.37
CA VAL A 171 -3.24 3.26 -8.85
C VAL A 171 -2.24 4.11 -8.08
N SER A 172 -1.41 3.52 -7.21
CA SER A 172 -0.41 4.28 -6.46
C SER A 172 0.67 4.89 -7.36
N MET A 173 1.18 4.14 -8.34
CA MET A 173 2.18 4.64 -9.29
C MET A 173 1.61 5.73 -10.21
N THR A 174 0.40 5.52 -10.76
CA THR A 174 -0.27 6.50 -11.62
C THR A 174 -0.58 7.77 -10.83
N ALA A 175 -1.07 7.66 -9.58
CA ALA A 175 -1.33 8.82 -8.73
C ALA A 175 -0.04 9.63 -8.48
N ALA A 176 1.06 8.96 -8.15
CA ALA A 176 2.36 9.63 -7.95
C ALA A 176 2.86 10.32 -9.24
N LEU A 177 2.68 9.68 -10.39
CA LEU A 177 3.10 10.22 -11.69
C LEU A 177 2.24 11.42 -12.12
N VAL A 178 0.92 11.32 -11.96
CA VAL A 178 -0.02 12.41 -12.23
C VAL A 178 0.27 13.60 -11.31
N ALA A 179 0.48 13.35 -10.01
CA ALA A 179 0.86 14.40 -9.07
C ALA A 179 2.13 15.15 -9.53
N ARG A 180 3.17 14.43 -9.96
CA ARG A 180 4.40 15.06 -10.49
C ARG A 180 4.17 15.88 -11.76
N MET A 181 3.33 15.39 -12.69
CA MET A 181 3.13 16.04 -13.98
C MET A 181 2.14 17.21 -13.94
N TRP A 182 1.14 17.17 -13.05
CA TRP A 182 0.06 18.16 -12.98
C TRP A 182 0.20 19.15 -11.81
N VAL A 183 0.92 18.82 -10.74
CA VAL A 183 1.15 19.76 -9.64
C VAL A 183 2.34 20.64 -10.01
N ASP A 184 2.04 21.86 -10.42
CA ASP A 184 3.05 22.87 -10.73
C ASP A 184 3.79 23.25 -9.44
N THR A 185 5.03 22.78 -9.31
CA THR A 185 5.93 23.08 -8.17
C THR A 185 6.92 24.19 -8.50
N SER A 186 6.79 24.83 -9.67
CA SER A 186 7.76 25.78 -10.23
C SER A 186 7.93 27.10 -9.46
N GLY A 187 7.24 27.27 -8.32
CA GLY A 187 7.34 28.46 -7.47
C GLY A 187 7.42 28.17 -5.97
N VAL A 188 7.53 26.90 -5.55
CA VAL A 188 7.66 26.52 -4.14
C VAL A 188 9.07 26.00 -3.93
N GLU A 189 9.94 26.80 -3.31
CA GLU A 189 11.21 26.30 -2.77
C GLU A 189 10.88 25.17 -1.79
N VAL A 190 11.16 23.93 -2.19
CA VAL A 190 11.00 22.77 -1.30
C VAL A 190 12.00 22.97 -0.16
N PRO A 191 11.55 23.24 1.08
CA PRO A 191 12.46 23.45 2.18
C PRO A 191 13.33 22.18 2.34
N PRO A 192 14.62 22.33 2.65
CA PRO A 192 15.48 21.17 2.85
C PRO A 192 14.88 20.25 3.93
N ILE A 193 14.68 18.97 3.60
CA ILE A 193 14.10 17.98 4.52
C ILE A 193 15.09 17.77 5.67
N VAL A 194 14.77 18.30 6.84
CA VAL A 194 15.49 18.01 8.07
C VAL A 194 15.07 16.62 8.54
N TRP A 195 15.87 15.60 8.22
CA TRP A 195 15.57 14.20 8.53
C TRP A 195 15.45 13.93 10.03
N PHE A 196 16.23 14.63 10.85
CA PHE A 196 16.28 14.49 12.31
C PHE A 196 16.01 15.83 13.00
N PRO A 197 14.74 16.28 13.03
CA PRO A 197 14.39 17.48 13.76
C PRO A 197 14.44 17.21 15.28
N PRO A 198 14.69 18.24 16.12
CA PRO A 198 14.53 18.10 17.56
C PRO A 198 13.08 17.68 17.87
N ILE A 199 12.95 16.66 18.71
CA ILE A 199 11.65 16.10 19.07
C ILE A 199 11.05 16.96 20.19
N ASP A 200 9.93 17.61 19.90
CA ASP A 200 9.07 18.18 20.93
C ASP A 200 8.32 17.01 21.59
N ALA A 201 8.69 16.74 22.84
CA ALA A 201 8.16 15.61 23.60
C ALA A 201 6.63 15.65 23.69
N LEU A 202 6.01 16.83 23.77
CA LEU A 202 4.57 16.96 23.90
C LEU A 202 3.86 16.64 22.59
N ALA A 203 4.27 17.28 21.50
CA ALA A 203 3.66 17.07 20.18
C ALA A 203 3.90 15.64 19.67
N PHE A 204 5.08 15.07 19.91
CA PHE A 204 5.37 13.68 19.56
C PHE A 204 4.57 12.69 20.41
N ALA A 205 4.48 12.90 21.74
CA ALA A 205 3.65 12.07 22.60
C ALA A 205 2.16 12.16 22.24
N ALA A 206 1.68 13.33 21.83
CA ALA A 206 0.33 13.52 21.32
C ALA A 206 0.09 12.68 20.06
N THR A 207 1.01 12.70 19.08
CA THR A 207 0.91 11.86 17.88
C THR A 207 0.85 10.38 18.21
N ILE A 208 1.70 9.89 19.12
CA ILE A 208 1.68 8.49 19.55
C ILE A 208 0.38 8.15 20.31
N GLY A 209 -0.10 9.05 21.18
CA GLY A 209 -1.36 8.90 21.89
C GLY A 209 -2.55 8.83 20.94
N ILE A 210 -2.62 9.72 19.95
CA ILE A 210 -3.64 9.72 18.89
C ILE A 210 -3.58 8.44 18.07
N ALA A 211 -2.38 7.98 17.71
CA ALA A 211 -2.18 6.75 16.95
C ALA A 211 -2.71 5.51 17.70
N ILE A 212 -2.45 5.43 19.01
CA ILE A 212 -2.91 4.32 19.85
C ILE A 212 -4.41 4.41 20.09
N VAL A 213 -4.90 5.54 20.60
CA VAL A 213 -6.32 5.71 20.97
C VAL A 213 -7.21 5.65 19.74
N GLY A 214 -6.84 6.34 18.66
CA GLY A 214 -7.59 6.32 17.40
C GLY A 214 -7.60 4.94 16.76
N GLY A 215 -6.48 4.22 16.78
CA GLY A 215 -6.42 2.86 16.24
C GLY A 215 -7.26 1.86 17.04
N LEU A 216 -7.23 1.96 18.38
CA LEU A 216 -8.07 1.14 19.26
C LEU A 216 -9.55 1.49 19.13
N ALA A 217 -9.90 2.78 19.06
CA ALA A 217 -11.27 3.24 18.84
C ALA A 217 -11.80 2.76 17.48
N GLY A 218 -11.00 2.87 16.42
CA GLY A 218 -11.35 2.36 15.09
C GLY A 218 -11.58 0.84 15.08
N LYS A 219 -10.79 0.09 15.87
CA LYS A 219 -10.99 -1.35 16.06
C LYS A 219 -12.30 -1.65 16.81
N LEU A 220 -12.62 -0.86 17.84
CA LEU A 220 -13.86 -1.01 18.60
C LEU A 220 -15.11 -0.77 17.74
N VAL A 221 -15.06 0.25 16.87
CA VAL A 221 -16.15 0.60 15.94
C VAL A 221 -16.19 -0.32 14.70
N ARG A 222 -15.27 -1.28 14.58
CA ARG A 222 -15.19 -2.27 13.48
C ARG A 222 -15.05 -1.62 12.10
N LEU A 223 -14.24 -0.56 12.01
CA LEU A 223 -13.94 0.07 10.71
C LEU A 223 -13.18 -0.90 9.78
N PRO A 224 -13.34 -0.81 8.44
CA PRO A 224 -12.65 -1.67 7.48
C PRO A 224 -11.12 -1.61 7.55
N SER A 225 -10.58 -0.42 7.88
CA SER A 225 -9.15 -0.19 8.14
C SER A 225 -9.01 0.51 9.49
N PRO A 226 -9.08 -0.23 10.60
CA PRO A 226 -9.29 0.36 11.93
C PRO A 226 -8.12 1.24 12.37
N PHE A 227 -6.88 0.87 12.02
CA PHE A 227 -5.71 1.64 12.40
C PHE A 227 -5.50 2.89 11.56
N PHE A 228 -5.82 2.89 10.27
CA PHE A 228 -5.71 4.09 9.43
C PHE A 228 -6.92 5.01 9.59
N LEU A 229 -8.14 4.49 9.37
CA LEU A 229 -9.36 5.30 9.45
C LEU A 229 -9.64 5.76 10.88
N GLY A 230 -9.37 4.90 11.86
CA GLY A 230 -9.57 5.24 13.27
C GLY A 230 -8.66 6.38 13.72
N THR A 231 -7.36 6.33 13.40
CA THR A 231 -6.43 7.41 13.75
C THR A 231 -6.65 8.65 12.92
N PHE A 232 -7.02 8.52 11.66
CA PHE A 232 -7.38 9.65 10.81
C PHE A 232 -8.58 10.42 11.38
N ILE A 233 -9.69 9.73 11.67
CA ILE A 233 -10.91 10.37 12.18
C ILE A 233 -10.63 10.97 13.57
N PHE A 234 -10.05 10.18 14.47
CA PHE A 234 -9.76 10.64 15.83
C PHE A 234 -8.75 11.80 15.83
N GLY A 235 -7.68 11.68 15.05
CA GLY A 235 -6.66 12.71 14.88
C GLY A 235 -7.22 13.98 14.28
N ALA A 236 -8.08 13.90 13.26
CA ALA A 236 -8.72 15.06 12.66
C ALA A 236 -9.62 15.79 13.67
N VAL A 237 -10.41 15.05 14.45
CA VAL A 237 -11.26 15.63 15.51
C VAL A 237 -10.42 16.32 16.59
N ILE A 238 -9.33 15.69 17.04
CA ILE A 238 -8.45 16.25 18.07
C ILE A 238 -7.66 17.46 17.53
N HIS A 239 -7.17 17.38 16.30
CA HIS A 239 -6.41 18.46 15.66
C HIS A 239 -7.29 19.69 15.40
N LEU A 240 -8.47 19.51 14.81
CA LEU A 240 -9.38 20.60 14.50
C LEU A 240 -10.12 21.11 15.74
N GLY A 241 -10.44 20.23 16.69
CA GLY A 241 -11.22 20.59 17.88
C GLY A 241 -10.39 21.14 19.03
N LEU A 242 -9.25 20.52 19.32
CA LEU A 242 -8.39 20.88 20.46
C LEU A 242 -7.09 21.59 20.04
N GLY A 243 -6.81 21.70 18.74
CA GLY A 243 -5.59 22.36 18.24
C GLY A 243 -4.30 21.64 18.67
N VAL A 244 -4.36 20.35 18.99
CA VAL A 244 -3.20 19.62 19.49
C VAL A 244 -2.16 19.51 18.38
N PRO A 245 -0.92 19.98 18.60
CA PRO A 245 0.14 19.89 17.61
C PRO A 245 0.54 18.42 17.43
N MET A 246 0.60 17.97 16.18
CA MET A 246 1.13 16.65 15.82
C MET A 246 2.50 16.81 15.20
N GLN A 247 3.51 16.20 15.81
CA GLN A 247 4.85 16.13 15.24
C GLN A 247 5.06 14.78 14.56
N LEU A 248 5.27 14.81 13.24
CA LEU A 248 5.54 13.64 12.43
C LEU A 248 6.94 13.76 11.81
N PRO A 249 7.99 13.26 12.49
CA PRO A 249 9.34 13.34 11.98
C PRO A 249 9.49 12.60 10.64
N PRO A 250 10.28 13.13 9.67
CA PRO A 250 10.44 12.51 8.36
C PRO A 250 10.96 11.06 8.42
N TRP A 251 11.86 10.75 9.36
CA TRP A 251 12.35 9.39 9.55
C TRP A 251 11.22 8.40 9.95
N LEU A 252 10.27 8.84 10.77
CA LEU A 252 9.14 8.02 11.22
C LEU A 252 8.17 7.76 10.05
N LEU A 253 7.93 8.78 9.24
CA LEU A 253 7.13 8.67 8.02
C LEU A 253 7.81 7.75 6.99
N ALA A 254 9.12 7.87 6.79
CA ALA A 254 9.89 7.03 5.88
C ALA A 254 9.81 5.55 6.27
N ILE A 255 9.99 5.24 7.56
CA ILE A 255 9.84 3.88 8.09
C ILE A 255 8.40 3.38 7.87
N SER A 256 7.40 4.22 8.19
CA SER A 256 5.99 3.84 8.03
C SER A 256 5.62 3.55 6.57
N TYR A 257 6.04 4.41 5.63
CA TYR A 257 5.84 4.20 4.21
C TYR A 257 6.58 2.98 3.68
N ALA A 258 7.81 2.73 4.16
CA ALA A 258 8.56 1.54 3.78
C ALA A 258 7.88 0.26 4.25
N MET A 259 7.35 0.24 5.48
CA MET A 259 6.61 -0.90 6.02
C MET A 259 5.30 -1.17 5.27
N VAL A 260 4.59 -0.11 4.88
CA VAL A 260 3.40 -0.22 4.03
C VAL A 260 3.78 -0.77 2.66
N GLY A 261 4.83 -0.23 2.03
CA GLY A 261 5.35 -0.69 0.74
C GLY A 261 5.78 -2.15 0.77
N TRP A 262 6.54 -2.56 1.78
CA TRP A 262 6.94 -3.97 1.96
C TRP A 262 5.75 -4.89 2.16
N SER A 263 4.75 -4.48 2.97
CA SER A 263 3.57 -5.31 3.18
C SER A 263 2.76 -5.49 1.89
N ILE A 264 2.70 -4.49 1.02
CA ILE A 264 2.02 -4.59 -0.28
C ILE A 264 2.85 -5.48 -1.22
N GLY A 265 4.15 -5.25 -1.33
CA GLY A 265 5.01 -5.97 -2.27
C GLY A 265 5.27 -7.45 -1.92
N LEU A 266 5.37 -7.79 -0.63
CA LEU A 266 5.63 -9.16 -0.18
C LEU A 266 4.42 -10.10 -0.35
N ASN A 267 3.23 -9.55 -0.61
CA ASN A 267 2.05 -10.35 -0.97
C ASN A 267 2.14 -10.94 -2.38
N PHE A 268 3.09 -10.50 -3.21
CA PHE A 268 3.36 -11.08 -4.52
C PHE A 268 4.30 -12.27 -4.38
N THR A 269 3.72 -13.47 -4.21
CA THR A 269 4.47 -14.73 -4.24
C THR A 269 4.19 -15.50 -5.52
N ARG A 270 5.19 -16.21 -6.06
CA ARG A 270 4.97 -17.16 -7.16
C ARG A 270 4.07 -18.32 -6.69
N PRO A 271 3.34 -18.99 -7.61
CA PRO A 271 2.58 -20.18 -7.26
C PRO A 271 3.49 -21.20 -6.59
N ILE A 272 3.13 -21.60 -5.36
CA ILE A 272 3.60 -22.86 -4.81
C ILE A 272 2.74 -23.90 -5.50
N ASP A 273 3.34 -24.70 -6.39
CA ASP A 273 2.72 -25.92 -6.90
C ASP A 273 2.42 -26.82 -5.68
N GLN A 274 1.20 -26.72 -5.16
CA GLN A 274 0.68 -27.72 -4.24
C GLN A 274 0.14 -28.85 -5.12
N PRO A 275 0.70 -30.07 -5.05
CA PRO A 275 0.05 -31.21 -5.67
C PRO A 275 -1.34 -31.37 -5.04
N THR A 276 -2.31 -31.58 -5.92
CA THR A 276 -3.76 -31.75 -5.70
C THR A 276 -4.14 -32.55 -4.47
#